data_AF-A0A1V5JSL5-F1
#
_entry.id   AF-A0A1V5JSL5-F1
#
_cell.length_a   1.000
_cell.length_b   1.000
_cell.length_c   1.000
_cell.angle_alpha   90.00
_cell.angle_beta   90.00
_cell.angle_gamma   90.00
#
_symmetry.space_group_name_H-M   'P 1'
#
loop_
_entity.id
_entity.type
_entity.pdbx_description
1 polymer ?
#
loop_
_entity_poly.entity_id
_entity_poly.type
_entity_poly.pdbx_seq_one_letter_code
_entity_poly.pdbx_strand_id
1 'polypeptide(L)'
;MRAFLDGCAGWQERSRILAFYGGSFTALESGLLNAYLAVAAQLIESGLVDGFKASTRPDAVDAVLLERLKAAGCVGLELGAQSFDDKVLASSGRGHTAAQTVRAARLIQAAGLELGLQFMPGLPGEDAQSFKLSVEQAVALRPAGFRIYPAVVFAGTRLARFYAAGTYRPLELEQAVRLSLYGATRLSAAGSVCLRLGLPPLMSDRIVAGPYHPAFGELVRSLGFGLMARRLSREGAGPLVVNPADVSALVGYERFNIVEQNFHYVVDAQQPRGGLSRAGEKACLYFSDIIHELI
;
A
#
# COMPACT_ATOMS: atom_id res chain seq x y z
N MET A 1 -21.62 3.66 17.75
CA MET A 1 -20.98 4.48 16.70
C MET A 1 -21.09 5.97 16.99
N ARG A 2 -22.29 6.54 17.20
CA ARG A 2 -22.47 7.97 17.53
C ARG A 2 -21.63 8.42 18.75
N ALA A 3 -21.69 7.69 19.86
CA ALA A 3 -20.84 7.98 21.04
C ALA A 3 -19.33 7.96 20.74
N PHE A 4 -18.85 7.14 19.80
CA PHE A 4 -17.45 7.15 19.38
C PHE A 4 -17.13 8.38 18.54
N LEU A 5 -18.03 8.75 17.61
CA LEU A 5 -17.88 9.95 16.78
C LEU A 5 -17.92 11.22 17.61
N ASP A 6 -18.81 11.32 18.60
CA ASP A 6 -18.90 12.47 19.50
C ASP A 6 -17.62 12.69 20.30
N GLY A 7 -16.81 11.65 20.50
CA GLY A 7 -15.46 11.74 21.09
C GLY A 7 -14.34 12.13 20.09
N CYS A 8 -14.63 12.21 18.79
CA CYS A 8 -13.66 12.58 17.75
C CYS A 8 -13.75 14.09 17.45
N ALA A 9 -12.63 14.81 17.59
CA ALA A 9 -12.59 16.24 17.28
C ALA A 9 -12.86 16.53 15.78
N GLY A 10 -13.80 17.44 15.51
CA GLY A 10 -14.10 17.95 14.16
C GLY A 10 -14.63 16.88 13.20
N TRP A 11 -15.27 15.82 13.71
CA TRP A 11 -15.71 14.70 12.87
C TRP A 11 -16.75 15.09 11.83
N GLN A 12 -17.52 16.15 12.08
CA GLN A 12 -18.53 16.69 11.16
C GLN A 12 -17.90 17.28 9.88
N GLU A 13 -16.67 17.76 9.95
CA GLU A 13 -15.97 18.44 8.84
C GLU A 13 -15.15 17.47 7.98
N ARG A 14 -15.09 16.19 8.34
CA ARG A 14 -14.30 15.17 7.64
C ARG A 14 -15.20 14.15 6.96
N SER A 15 -14.78 13.67 5.80
CA SER A 15 -15.42 12.52 5.17
C SER A 15 -15.18 11.24 5.99
N ARG A 16 -16.23 10.45 6.17
CA ARG A 16 -16.27 9.23 7.00
C ARG A 16 -16.68 8.08 6.13
N ILE A 17 -15.78 7.13 5.94
CA ILE A 17 -16.02 5.98 5.05
C ILE A 17 -16.07 4.71 5.89
N LEU A 18 -17.15 3.95 5.75
CA LEU A 18 -17.23 2.59 6.27
C LEU A 18 -16.35 1.67 5.41
N ALA A 19 -15.49 0.85 6.03
CA ALA A 19 -14.57 -0.01 5.27
C ALA A 19 -14.79 -1.49 5.60
N PHE A 20 -15.18 -2.27 4.59
CA PHE A 20 -15.28 -3.73 4.68
C PHE A 20 -13.98 -4.38 4.20
N TYR A 21 -13.16 -4.87 5.14
CA TYR A 21 -11.91 -5.59 4.88
C TYR A 21 -12.11 -7.11 4.91
N GLY A 22 -11.21 -7.86 4.27
CA GLY A 22 -11.24 -9.33 4.23
C GLY A 22 -10.92 -9.93 2.85
N GLY A 23 -10.98 -9.13 1.80
CA GLY A 23 -10.57 -9.54 0.44
C GLY A 23 -11.58 -10.44 -0.28
N SER A 24 -12.77 -10.66 0.29
CA SER A 24 -13.83 -11.50 -0.30
C SER A 24 -15.22 -10.92 -0.08
N PHE A 25 -15.35 -9.63 0.21
CA PHE A 25 -16.64 -9.02 0.58
C PHE A 25 -17.72 -9.25 -0.48
N THR A 26 -17.36 -9.14 -1.76
CA THR A 26 -18.30 -9.37 -2.86
C THR A 26 -18.50 -10.83 -3.24
N ALA A 27 -17.76 -11.74 -2.60
CA ALA A 27 -17.89 -13.19 -2.75
C ALA A 27 -18.68 -13.84 -1.58
N LEU A 28 -19.27 -13.03 -0.70
CA LEU A 28 -20.16 -13.51 0.36
C LEU A 28 -21.45 -14.11 -0.24
N GLU A 29 -22.10 -14.98 0.52
CA GLU A 29 -23.44 -15.45 0.22
C GLU A 29 -24.40 -14.24 0.04
N SER A 30 -25.33 -14.33 -0.90
CA SER A 30 -26.15 -13.21 -1.34
C SER A 30 -26.99 -12.60 -0.22
N GLY A 31 -27.60 -13.42 0.64
CA GLY A 31 -28.35 -12.96 1.82
C GLY A 31 -27.46 -12.18 2.78
N LEU A 32 -26.27 -12.69 3.09
CA LEU A 32 -25.32 -12.00 3.96
C LEU A 32 -24.79 -10.70 3.35
N LEU A 33 -24.45 -10.69 2.06
CA LEU A 33 -24.05 -9.48 1.35
C LEU A 33 -25.16 -8.43 1.42
N ASN A 34 -26.40 -8.81 1.14
CA ASN A 34 -27.56 -7.90 1.22
C ASN A 34 -27.74 -7.33 2.63
N ALA A 35 -27.54 -8.13 3.68
CA ALA A 35 -27.61 -7.65 5.05
C ALA A 35 -26.55 -6.58 5.34
N TYR A 36 -25.29 -6.77 4.89
CA TYR A 36 -24.24 -5.76 5.03
C TYR A 36 -24.53 -4.48 4.24
N LEU A 37 -25.04 -4.62 3.02
CA LEU A 37 -25.40 -3.46 2.19
C LEU A 37 -26.56 -2.66 2.79
N ALA A 38 -27.56 -3.33 3.37
CA ALA A 38 -28.66 -2.67 4.07
C ALA A 38 -28.15 -1.87 5.28
N VAL A 39 -27.23 -2.44 6.07
CA VAL A 39 -26.61 -1.73 7.20
C VAL A 39 -25.80 -0.52 6.71
N ALA A 40 -25.01 -0.68 5.64
CA ALA A 40 -24.25 0.43 5.07
C ALA A 40 -25.18 1.58 4.62
N ALA A 41 -26.24 1.25 3.87
CA ALA A 41 -27.24 2.22 3.42
C ALA A 41 -27.88 2.98 4.59
N GLN A 42 -28.31 2.27 5.64
CA GLN A 42 -28.89 2.89 6.85
C GLN A 42 -27.91 3.86 7.54
N LEU A 43 -26.62 3.49 7.63
CA LEU A 43 -25.61 4.35 8.23
C LEU A 43 -25.36 5.60 7.38
N ILE A 44 -25.41 5.48 6.06
CA ILE A 44 -25.28 6.59 5.11
C ILE A 44 -26.48 7.53 5.21
N GLU A 45 -27.70 6.99 5.16
CA GLU A 45 -28.95 7.76 5.29
C GLU A 45 -29.03 8.52 6.62
N SER A 46 -28.48 7.95 7.69
CA SER A 46 -28.41 8.61 9.00
C SER A 46 -27.35 9.73 9.09
N GLY A 47 -26.54 9.93 8.05
CA GLY A 47 -25.44 10.90 8.02
C GLY A 47 -24.24 10.55 8.90
N LEU A 48 -24.14 9.32 9.42
CA LEU A 48 -23.02 8.89 10.25
C LEU A 48 -21.77 8.57 9.43
N VAL A 49 -21.95 8.14 8.18
CA VAL A 49 -20.89 7.90 7.19
C VAL A 49 -21.33 8.45 5.84
N ASP A 50 -20.38 8.80 4.98
CA ASP A 50 -20.65 9.42 3.67
C ASP A 50 -20.59 8.41 2.52
N GLY A 51 -20.29 7.15 2.84
CA GLY A 51 -20.18 6.06 1.88
C GLY A 51 -19.44 4.87 2.48
N PHE A 52 -19.27 3.83 1.67
CA PHE A 52 -18.44 2.69 2.05
C PHE A 52 -17.45 2.27 0.96
N LYS A 53 -16.35 1.65 1.40
CA LYS A 53 -15.38 0.96 0.55
C LYS A 53 -15.29 -0.50 0.95
N ALA A 54 -14.93 -1.36 0.01
CA ALA A 54 -14.74 -2.78 0.31
C ALA A 54 -13.51 -3.36 -0.39
N SER A 55 -12.88 -4.36 0.22
CA SER A 55 -11.83 -5.16 -0.41
C SER A 55 -12.41 -6.47 -0.97
N THR A 56 -12.02 -6.82 -2.19
CA THR A 56 -12.49 -8.07 -2.82
C THR A 56 -11.47 -8.72 -3.75
N ARG A 57 -11.82 -9.90 -4.27
CA ARG A 57 -11.06 -10.62 -5.27
C ARG A 57 -11.44 -10.16 -6.69
N PRO A 58 -10.48 -10.12 -7.63
CA PRO A 58 -10.75 -9.82 -9.04
C PRO A 58 -11.83 -10.65 -9.73
N ASP A 59 -11.96 -11.94 -9.39
CA ASP A 59 -12.93 -12.85 -10.00
C ASP A 59 -14.37 -12.63 -9.51
N ALA A 60 -14.55 -11.89 -8.40
CA ALA A 60 -15.84 -11.63 -7.78
C ALA A 60 -16.40 -10.24 -8.13
N VAL A 61 -16.09 -9.73 -9.32
CA VAL A 61 -16.55 -8.42 -9.81
C VAL A 61 -17.20 -8.56 -11.18
N ASP A 62 -18.45 -8.10 -11.26
CA ASP A 62 -19.22 -7.95 -12.49
C ASP A 62 -20.06 -6.67 -12.45
N ALA A 63 -20.63 -6.29 -13.60
CA ALA A 63 -21.39 -5.04 -13.72
C ALA A 63 -22.66 -5.00 -12.86
N VAL A 64 -23.38 -6.11 -12.72
CA VAL A 64 -24.63 -6.18 -11.95
C VAL A 64 -24.36 -5.96 -10.47
N LEU A 65 -23.30 -6.58 -9.96
CA LEU A 65 -22.83 -6.39 -8.60
C LEU A 65 -22.40 -4.93 -8.37
N LEU A 66 -21.64 -4.32 -9.29
CA LEU A 66 -21.18 -2.93 -9.13
C LEU A 66 -22.35 -1.95 -9.03
N GLU A 67 -23.39 -2.11 -9.84
CA GLU A 67 -24.61 -1.29 -9.73
C GLU A 67 -25.29 -1.45 -8.37
N ARG A 68 -25.40 -2.69 -7.86
CA ARG A 68 -25.95 -2.94 -6.51
C ARG A 68 -25.12 -2.28 -5.41
N LEU A 69 -23.80 -2.37 -5.49
CA LEU A 69 -22.90 -1.74 -4.53
C LEU A 69 -23.03 -0.22 -4.56
N LYS A 70 -23.07 0.37 -5.76
CA LYS A 70 -23.22 1.82 -5.95
C LYS A 70 -24.57 2.31 -5.40
N ALA A 71 -25.65 1.58 -5.67
CA ALA A 71 -26.97 1.88 -5.12
C ALA A 71 -27.00 1.86 -3.58
N ALA A 72 -26.17 1.02 -2.95
CA ALA A 72 -26.01 0.97 -1.50
C ALA A 72 -25.03 2.03 -0.92
N GLY A 73 -24.46 2.90 -1.77
CA GLY A 73 -23.53 3.95 -1.35
C GLY A 73 -22.04 3.54 -1.33
N CYS A 74 -21.65 2.54 -2.13
CA CYS A 74 -20.24 2.24 -2.37
C CYS A 74 -19.57 3.39 -3.10
N VAL A 75 -18.38 3.79 -2.64
CA VAL A 75 -17.56 4.83 -3.28
C VAL A 75 -16.25 4.29 -3.86
N GLY A 76 -15.88 3.05 -3.54
CA GLY A 76 -14.66 2.46 -4.06
C GLY A 76 -14.43 1.01 -3.66
N LEU A 77 -13.68 0.29 -4.50
CA LEU A 77 -13.29 -1.09 -4.25
C LEU A 77 -11.77 -1.26 -4.33
N GLU A 78 -11.24 -2.01 -3.37
CA GLU A 78 -9.84 -2.43 -3.38
C GLU A 78 -9.73 -3.87 -3.89
N LEU A 79 -9.05 -4.08 -5.02
CA LEU A 79 -8.78 -5.41 -5.55
C LEU A 79 -7.49 -5.96 -4.94
N GLY A 80 -7.61 -7.18 -4.39
CA GLY A 80 -6.45 -8.00 -4.11
C GLY A 80 -5.85 -8.53 -5.41
N ALA A 81 -5.04 -7.72 -6.10
CA ALA A 81 -4.30 -8.12 -7.30
C ALA A 81 -3.13 -9.04 -6.96
N GLN A 82 -2.40 -8.71 -5.90
CA GLN A 82 -1.15 -9.32 -5.41
C GLN A 82 0.03 -9.27 -6.39
N SER A 83 -0.15 -9.78 -7.61
CA SER A 83 0.81 -9.82 -8.69
C SER A 83 0.06 -9.77 -10.03
N PHE A 84 0.75 -9.37 -11.10
CA PHE A 84 0.25 -9.50 -12.47
C PHE A 84 1.00 -10.58 -13.27
N ASP A 85 1.76 -11.44 -12.59
CA ASP A 85 2.35 -12.64 -13.16
C ASP A 85 1.47 -13.86 -12.84
N ASP A 86 0.86 -14.46 -13.86
CA ASP A 86 -0.03 -15.62 -13.70
C ASP A 86 0.68 -16.84 -13.09
N LYS A 87 2.01 -16.98 -13.24
CA LYS A 87 2.77 -18.06 -12.60
C LYS A 87 2.88 -17.82 -11.09
N VAL A 88 3.09 -16.57 -10.68
CA VAL A 88 3.11 -16.17 -9.26
C VAL A 88 1.74 -16.37 -8.64
N LEU A 89 0.67 -15.92 -9.33
CA LEU A 89 -0.71 -16.10 -8.88
C LEU A 89 -1.04 -17.60 -8.70
N ALA A 90 -0.74 -18.43 -9.69
CA ALA A 90 -1.02 -19.87 -9.65
C ALA A 90 -0.24 -20.59 -8.55
N SER A 91 1.07 -20.35 -8.44
CA SER A 91 1.91 -20.99 -7.40
C SER A 91 1.54 -20.55 -5.98
N SER A 92 1.03 -19.34 -5.83
CA SER A 92 0.48 -18.81 -4.58
C SER A 92 -0.94 -19.30 -4.27
N GLY A 93 -1.56 -20.07 -5.18
CA GLY A 93 -2.92 -20.56 -5.04
C GLY A 93 -3.97 -19.45 -5.11
N ARG A 94 -3.71 -18.37 -5.86
CA ARG A 94 -4.72 -17.35 -6.16
C ARG A 94 -5.72 -17.91 -7.16
N GLY A 95 -6.99 -17.69 -6.89
CA GLY A 95 -8.10 -18.17 -7.74
C GLY A 95 -8.44 -17.25 -8.92
N HIS A 96 -7.52 -16.38 -9.33
CA HIS A 96 -7.72 -15.43 -10.42
C HIS A 96 -6.43 -15.21 -11.22
N THR A 97 -6.59 -14.65 -12.41
CA THR A 97 -5.52 -14.28 -13.36
C THR A 97 -5.29 -12.77 -13.39
N ALA A 98 -4.14 -12.34 -13.91
CA ALA A 98 -3.83 -10.94 -14.17
C ALA A 98 -4.89 -10.30 -15.11
N ALA A 99 -5.36 -11.03 -16.11
CA ALA A 99 -6.41 -10.57 -17.02
C ALA A 99 -7.74 -10.29 -16.31
N GLN A 100 -8.12 -11.13 -15.33
CA GLN A 100 -9.30 -10.88 -14.50
C GLN A 100 -9.13 -9.63 -13.63
N THR A 101 -7.93 -9.39 -13.09
CA THR A 101 -7.61 -8.15 -12.37
C THR A 101 -7.78 -6.92 -13.25
N VAL A 102 -7.22 -6.93 -14.46
CA VAL A 102 -7.36 -5.82 -15.42
C VAL A 102 -8.84 -5.60 -15.78
N ARG A 103 -9.60 -6.66 -16.03
CA ARG A 103 -11.03 -6.57 -16.33
C ARG A 103 -11.82 -5.97 -15.17
N ALA A 104 -11.62 -6.46 -13.95
CA ALA A 104 -12.30 -5.97 -12.76
C ALA A 104 -11.96 -4.49 -12.49
N ALA A 105 -10.68 -4.11 -12.63
CA ALA A 105 -10.24 -2.73 -12.49
C ALA A 105 -10.98 -1.79 -13.46
N ARG A 106 -11.07 -2.16 -14.74
CA ARG A 106 -11.77 -1.38 -15.76
C ARG A 106 -13.27 -1.28 -15.47
N LEU A 107 -13.90 -2.35 -14.99
CA LEU A 107 -15.33 -2.34 -14.62
C LEU A 107 -15.59 -1.38 -13.45
N ILE A 108 -14.75 -1.40 -12.41
CA ILE A 108 -14.84 -0.51 -11.25
C ILE A 108 -14.74 0.95 -11.69
N GLN A 109 -13.76 1.27 -12.52
CA GLN A 109 -13.57 2.62 -13.04
C GLN A 109 -14.74 3.07 -13.92
N ALA A 110 -15.23 2.18 -14.80
CA ALA A 110 -16.38 2.46 -15.66
C ALA A 110 -17.68 2.72 -14.87
N ALA A 111 -17.84 2.09 -13.70
CA ALA A 111 -18.96 2.33 -12.79
C ALA A 111 -18.86 3.68 -12.04
N GLY A 112 -17.72 4.38 -12.16
CA GLY A 112 -17.43 5.64 -11.46
C GLY A 112 -16.99 5.44 -10.00
N LEU A 113 -16.51 4.25 -9.65
CA LEU A 113 -16.01 3.93 -8.31
C LEU A 113 -14.49 4.08 -8.25
N GLU A 114 -13.96 4.46 -7.09
CA GLU A 114 -12.52 4.49 -6.88
C GLU A 114 -11.91 3.08 -6.91
N LEU A 115 -10.84 2.92 -7.68
CA LEU A 115 -10.06 1.67 -7.73
C LEU A 115 -8.89 1.73 -6.75
N GLY A 116 -8.82 0.75 -5.85
CA GLY A 116 -7.62 0.45 -5.08
C GLY A 116 -6.96 -0.85 -5.53
N LEU A 117 -5.62 -0.95 -5.46
CA LEU A 117 -4.89 -2.20 -5.74
C LEU A 117 -3.99 -2.61 -4.56
N GLN A 118 -3.97 -3.90 -4.25
CA GLN A 118 -3.12 -4.46 -3.19
C GLN A 118 -2.05 -5.36 -3.79
N PHE A 119 -0.79 -5.17 -3.37
CA PHE A 119 0.39 -5.93 -3.82
C PHE A 119 1.01 -6.71 -2.69
N MET A 120 1.60 -7.85 -3.03
CA MET A 120 2.29 -8.70 -2.05
C MET A 120 3.65 -9.17 -2.57
N PRO A 121 4.71 -8.33 -2.50
CA PRO A 121 6.04 -8.74 -2.96
C PRO A 121 6.55 -9.95 -2.19
N GLY A 122 7.20 -10.87 -2.89
CA GLY A 122 7.83 -12.05 -2.32
C GLY A 122 6.93 -13.27 -2.26
N LEU A 123 5.87 -13.31 -3.05
CA LEU A 123 5.05 -14.51 -3.18
C LEU A 123 5.84 -15.68 -3.79
N PRO A 124 5.41 -16.94 -3.58
CA PRO A 124 6.01 -18.09 -4.25
C PRO A 124 6.21 -17.85 -5.76
N GLY A 125 7.42 -18.13 -6.24
CA GLY A 125 7.79 -17.96 -7.65
C GLY A 125 7.97 -16.52 -8.12
N GLU A 126 7.81 -15.52 -7.25
CA GLU A 126 8.01 -14.10 -7.60
C GLU A 126 9.47 -13.70 -7.40
N ASP A 127 10.02 -13.00 -8.38
CA ASP A 127 11.32 -12.33 -8.28
C ASP A 127 11.16 -10.81 -8.35
N ALA A 128 12.29 -10.10 -8.21
CA ALA A 128 12.29 -8.64 -8.26
C ALA A 128 11.77 -8.09 -9.59
N GLN A 129 12.06 -8.77 -10.71
CA GLN A 129 11.68 -8.30 -12.03
C GLN A 129 10.18 -8.53 -12.30
N SER A 130 9.64 -9.69 -11.94
CA SER A 130 8.20 -9.98 -12.05
C SER A 130 7.38 -9.03 -11.17
N PHE A 131 7.86 -8.68 -9.98
CA PHE A 131 7.23 -7.66 -9.14
C PHE A 131 7.25 -6.27 -9.80
N LYS A 132 8.40 -5.84 -10.32
CA LYS A 132 8.52 -4.55 -11.03
C LYS A 132 7.57 -4.47 -12.23
N LEU A 133 7.50 -5.52 -13.05
CA LEU A 133 6.55 -5.60 -14.16
C LEU A 133 5.09 -5.51 -13.68
N SER A 134 4.76 -6.15 -12.55
CA SER A 134 3.43 -6.05 -11.94
C SER A 134 3.08 -4.63 -11.50
N VAL A 135 4.05 -3.89 -10.97
CA VAL A 135 3.89 -2.47 -10.63
C VAL A 135 3.66 -1.62 -11.89
N GLU A 136 4.41 -1.84 -12.97
CA GLU A 136 4.20 -1.09 -14.21
C GLU A 136 2.83 -1.34 -14.83
N GLN A 137 2.33 -2.59 -14.78
CA GLN A 137 0.95 -2.88 -15.20
C GLN A 137 -0.08 -2.15 -14.34
N ALA A 138 0.15 -2.08 -13.02
CA ALA A 138 -0.70 -1.35 -12.11
C ALA A 138 -0.72 0.16 -12.38
N VAL A 139 0.44 0.76 -12.68
CA VAL A 139 0.54 2.17 -13.09
C VAL A 139 -0.35 2.45 -14.30
N ALA A 140 -0.38 1.56 -15.29
CA ALA A 140 -1.25 1.70 -16.46
C ALA A 140 -2.75 1.67 -16.12
N LEU A 141 -3.14 1.04 -15.01
CA LEU A 141 -4.52 1.03 -14.52
C LEU A 141 -4.89 2.29 -13.72
N ARG A 142 -3.93 3.13 -13.33
CA ARG A 142 -4.15 4.39 -12.59
C ARG A 142 -5.09 4.23 -11.38
N PRO A 143 -4.76 3.35 -10.42
CA PRO A 143 -5.58 3.22 -9.22
C PRO A 143 -5.56 4.52 -8.41
N ALA A 144 -6.67 4.84 -7.74
CA ALA A 144 -6.75 5.98 -6.83
C ALA A 144 -5.84 5.78 -5.60
N GLY A 145 -5.71 4.54 -5.14
CA GLY A 145 -4.81 4.20 -4.04
C GLY A 145 -4.27 2.79 -4.10
N PHE A 146 -3.23 2.52 -3.31
CA PHE A 146 -2.61 1.21 -3.27
C PHE A 146 -2.12 0.81 -1.88
N ARG A 147 -1.92 -0.49 -1.70
CA ARG A 147 -1.31 -1.09 -0.51
C ARG A 147 -0.20 -2.05 -0.93
N ILE A 148 0.91 -2.05 -0.21
CA ILE A 148 2.00 -3.02 -0.42
C ILE A 148 2.29 -3.73 0.90
N TYR A 149 2.09 -5.04 0.92
CA TYR A 149 2.34 -5.90 2.07
C TYR A 149 3.19 -7.09 1.65
N PRO A 150 4.49 -7.12 1.97
CA PRO A 150 5.31 -8.28 1.67
C PRO A 150 4.71 -9.59 2.17
N ALA A 151 4.96 -10.68 1.43
CA ALA A 151 4.48 -12.00 1.79
C ALA A 151 5.13 -12.50 3.09
N VAL A 152 4.32 -12.63 4.14
CA VAL A 152 4.72 -13.15 5.45
C VAL A 152 4.09 -14.52 5.68
N VAL A 153 4.85 -15.41 6.31
CA VAL A 153 4.42 -16.77 6.60
C VAL A 153 3.70 -16.80 7.94
N PHE A 154 2.40 -17.12 7.90
CA PHE A 154 1.58 -17.30 9.11
C PHE A 154 1.36 -18.77 9.42
N ALA A 155 1.38 -19.14 10.71
CA ALA A 155 1.05 -20.47 11.18
C ALA A 155 -0.34 -20.92 10.69
N GLY A 156 -0.41 -22.17 10.21
CA GLY A 156 -1.64 -22.78 9.69
C GLY A 156 -1.98 -22.42 8.23
N THR A 157 -1.12 -21.69 7.53
CA THR A 157 -1.33 -21.35 6.10
C THR A 157 -0.68 -22.36 5.17
N ARG A 158 -1.08 -22.34 3.88
CA ARG A 158 -0.38 -23.08 2.82
C ARG A 158 1.08 -22.64 2.69
N LEU A 159 1.35 -21.34 2.89
CA LEU A 159 2.71 -20.80 2.84
C LEU A 159 3.59 -21.36 3.95
N ALA A 160 3.05 -21.60 5.16
CA ALA A 160 3.77 -22.26 6.24
C ALA A 160 4.16 -23.70 5.89
N ARG A 161 3.31 -24.44 5.15
CA ARG A 161 3.65 -25.77 4.66
C ARG A 161 4.80 -25.73 3.65
N PHE A 162 4.78 -24.78 2.72
CA PHE A 162 5.87 -24.60 1.76
C PHE A 162 7.19 -24.19 2.42
N TYR A 163 7.11 -23.31 3.42
CA TYR A 163 8.26 -22.90 4.22
C TYR A 163 8.87 -24.08 5.00
N ALA A 164 8.04 -24.85 5.72
CA ALA A 164 8.48 -26.03 6.47
C ALA A 164 9.08 -27.12 5.57
N ALA A 165 8.57 -27.26 4.34
CA ALA A 165 9.12 -28.18 3.33
C ALA A 165 10.39 -27.65 2.63
N GLY A 166 10.81 -26.41 2.89
CA GLY A 166 11.96 -25.77 2.23
C GLY A 166 11.73 -25.37 0.77
N THR A 167 10.50 -25.50 0.26
CA THR A 167 10.13 -25.19 -1.13
C THR A 167 9.75 -23.72 -1.34
N TYR A 168 9.70 -22.94 -0.26
CA TYR A 168 9.49 -21.50 -0.29
C TYR A 168 10.39 -20.82 0.75
N ARG A 169 11.06 -19.75 0.35
CA ARG A 169 11.81 -18.87 1.24
C ARG A 169 11.21 -17.47 1.11
N PRO A 170 10.72 -16.87 2.21
CA PRO A 170 10.26 -15.50 2.17
C PRO A 170 11.42 -14.53 1.91
N LEU A 171 11.10 -13.33 1.44
CA LEU A 171 12.09 -12.26 1.30
C LEU A 171 12.73 -11.91 2.64
N GLU A 172 13.99 -11.50 2.59
CA GLU A 172 14.62 -10.80 3.69
C GLU A 172 13.99 -9.41 3.86
N LEU A 173 14.04 -8.86 5.09
CA LEU A 173 13.43 -7.57 5.40
C LEU A 173 13.95 -6.46 4.48
N GLU A 174 15.26 -6.40 4.25
CA GLU A 174 15.88 -5.40 3.38
C GLU A 174 15.36 -5.49 1.93
N GLN A 175 15.25 -6.71 1.38
CA GLN A 175 14.73 -6.93 0.03
C GLN A 175 13.28 -6.47 -0.09
N ALA A 176 12.45 -6.82 0.89
CA ALA A 176 11.06 -6.41 0.94
C ALA A 176 10.91 -4.87 1.03
N VAL A 177 11.75 -4.21 1.83
CA VAL A 177 11.79 -2.75 1.96
C VAL A 177 12.18 -2.11 0.62
N ARG A 178 13.20 -2.63 -0.07
CA ARG A 178 13.64 -2.13 -1.39
C ARG A 178 12.55 -2.26 -2.46
N LEU A 179 11.93 -3.44 -2.58
CA LEU A 179 10.84 -3.65 -3.55
C LEU A 179 9.64 -2.78 -3.23
N SER A 180 9.29 -2.63 -1.94
CA SER A 180 8.18 -1.76 -1.53
C SER A 180 8.48 -0.29 -1.80
N LEU A 181 9.73 0.16 -1.65
CA LEU A 181 10.14 1.51 -2.04
C LEU A 181 9.98 1.75 -3.54
N TYR A 182 10.44 0.81 -4.37
CA TYR A 182 10.22 0.87 -5.83
C TYR A 182 8.73 0.99 -6.15
N GLY A 183 7.92 0.04 -5.66
CA GLY A 183 6.49 0.00 -5.96
C GLY A 183 5.75 1.25 -5.51
N ALA A 184 6.00 1.71 -4.27
CA ALA A 184 5.37 2.89 -3.73
C ALA A 184 5.76 4.16 -4.49
N THR A 185 7.04 4.30 -4.83
CA THR A 185 7.54 5.45 -5.58
C THR A 185 6.95 5.49 -6.98
N ARG A 186 6.94 4.36 -7.70
CA ARG A 186 6.37 4.27 -9.06
C ARG A 186 4.89 4.61 -9.09
N LEU A 187 4.10 4.02 -8.19
CA LEU A 187 2.65 4.26 -8.12
C LEU A 187 2.33 5.68 -7.68
N SER A 188 3.03 6.22 -6.67
CA SER A 188 2.80 7.60 -6.24
C SER A 188 3.25 8.64 -7.24
N ALA A 189 4.34 8.41 -7.98
CA ALA A 189 4.73 9.27 -9.10
C ALA A 189 3.68 9.28 -10.24
N ALA A 190 2.88 8.21 -10.36
CA ALA A 190 1.76 8.13 -11.30
C ALA A 190 0.44 8.72 -10.74
N GLY A 191 0.46 9.31 -9.54
CA GLY A 191 -0.68 9.97 -8.91
C GLY A 191 -1.50 9.10 -7.95
N SER A 192 -1.09 7.85 -7.69
CA SER A 192 -1.80 6.97 -6.76
C SER A 192 -1.42 7.23 -5.30
N VAL A 193 -2.41 7.21 -4.40
CA VAL A 193 -2.19 7.43 -2.97
C VAL A 193 -1.73 6.13 -2.29
N CYS A 194 -0.59 6.17 -1.59
CA CYS A 194 -0.15 5.06 -0.76
C CYS A 194 -1.03 4.97 0.50
N LEU A 195 -1.92 3.98 0.56
CA LEU A 195 -2.81 3.76 1.70
C LEU A 195 -2.09 3.08 2.86
N ARG A 196 -1.17 2.16 2.56
CA ARG A 196 -0.37 1.47 3.58
C ARG A 196 0.83 0.73 2.99
N LEU A 197 1.92 0.69 3.77
CA LEU A 197 3.06 -0.20 3.58
C LEU A 197 3.22 -1.09 4.82
N GLY A 198 3.32 -2.41 4.60
CA GLY A 198 3.49 -3.40 5.67
C GLY A 198 2.22 -3.77 6.45
N LEU A 199 2.24 -4.94 7.07
CA LEU A 199 1.07 -5.52 7.73
C LEU A 199 0.68 -4.78 9.02
N PRO A 200 -0.59 -4.86 9.45
CA PRO A 200 -1.00 -4.38 10.77
C PRO A 200 -0.37 -5.19 11.90
N PRO A 201 -0.08 -4.58 13.08
CA PRO A 201 0.58 -5.27 14.19
C PRO A 201 -0.23 -6.44 14.79
N LEU A 202 -1.54 -6.42 14.60
CA LEU A 202 -2.53 -7.33 15.19
C LEU A 202 -2.39 -8.80 14.75
N MET A 203 -1.44 -9.13 13.88
CA MET A 203 -1.24 -10.51 13.40
C MET A 203 0.14 -11.07 13.78
N SER A 204 0.94 -10.34 14.54
CA SER A 204 2.36 -10.66 14.76
C SER A 204 2.63 -11.97 15.52
N ASP A 205 1.71 -12.36 16.40
CA ASP A 205 1.76 -13.57 17.22
C ASP A 205 1.73 -14.87 16.42
N ARG A 206 1.20 -14.83 15.19
CA ARG A 206 1.09 -16.00 14.31
C ARG A 206 2.15 -16.06 13.21
N ILE A 207 3.08 -15.11 13.18
CA ILE A 207 4.13 -15.04 12.15
C ILE A 207 5.20 -16.08 12.48
N VAL A 208 5.49 -16.95 11.53
CA VAL A 208 6.56 -17.97 11.66
C VAL A 208 7.82 -17.62 10.87
N ALA A 209 7.70 -16.83 9.79
CA ALA A 209 8.83 -16.37 8.99
C ALA A 209 8.46 -15.20 8.06
N GLY A 210 9.48 -14.49 7.57
CA GLY A 210 9.36 -13.47 6.54
C GLY A 210 9.48 -12.03 7.05
N PRO A 211 9.37 -11.05 6.14
CA PRO A 211 9.80 -9.67 6.36
C PRO A 211 8.73 -8.85 7.08
N TYR A 212 8.47 -9.18 8.35
CA TYR A 212 7.56 -8.42 9.20
C TYR A 212 8.31 -7.41 10.06
N HIS A 213 7.83 -6.17 10.07
CA HIS A 213 8.25 -5.15 11.01
C HIS A 213 7.04 -4.25 11.35
N PRO A 214 6.80 -3.91 12.63
CA PRO A 214 5.65 -3.09 13.02
C PRO A 214 5.69 -1.69 12.40
N ALA A 215 6.88 -1.16 12.13
CA ALA A 215 7.12 0.11 11.45
C ALA A 215 7.65 -0.07 10.02
N PHE A 216 7.22 -1.11 9.30
CA PHE A 216 7.73 -1.40 7.94
C PHE A 216 7.65 -0.21 6.99
N GLY A 217 6.56 0.56 7.02
CA GLY A 217 6.43 1.78 6.21
C GLY A 217 7.48 2.83 6.53
N GLU A 218 7.89 2.97 7.80
CA GLU A 218 8.97 3.88 8.20
C GLU A 218 10.33 3.41 7.69
N LEU A 219 10.58 2.09 7.64
CA LEU A 219 11.79 1.53 7.04
C LEU A 219 11.88 1.85 5.54
N VAL A 220 10.75 1.72 4.81
CA VAL A 220 10.65 2.08 3.40
C VAL A 220 10.94 3.57 3.18
N ARG A 221 10.32 4.44 3.99
CA ARG A 221 10.58 5.88 3.94
C ARG A 221 12.02 6.21 4.27
N SER A 222 12.59 5.57 5.30
CA SER A 222 13.97 5.79 5.73
C SER A 222 14.97 5.43 4.66
N LEU A 223 14.76 4.32 3.96
CA LEU A 223 15.59 3.94 2.81
C LEU A 223 15.52 5.01 1.71
N GLY A 224 14.32 5.48 1.36
CA GLY A 224 14.13 6.51 0.34
C GLY A 224 14.86 7.82 0.68
N PHE A 225 14.72 8.30 1.92
CA PHE A 225 15.44 9.49 2.39
C PHE A 225 16.96 9.27 2.42
N GLY A 226 17.41 8.08 2.82
CA GLY A 226 18.83 7.74 2.80
C GLY A 226 19.44 7.81 1.40
N LEU A 227 18.70 7.39 0.36
CA LEU A 227 19.13 7.48 -1.04
C LEU A 227 19.16 8.94 -1.53
N MET A 228 18.11 9.73 -1.22
CA MET A 228 18.09 11.16 -1.53
C MET A 228 19.25 11.92 -0.86
N ALA A 229 19.51 11.63 0.42
CA ALA A 229 20.62 12.21 1.16
C ALA A 229 21.96 11.88 0.50
N ARG A 230 22.16 10.60 0.13
CA ARG A 230 23.38 10.15 -0.55
C ARG A 230 23.62 10.90 -1.85
N ARG A 231 22.57 11.08 -2.65
CA ARG A 231 22.65 11.80 -3.91
C ARG A 231 23.00 13.27 -3.70
N LEU A 232 22.27 13.95 -2.82
CA LEU A 232 22.56 15.35 -2.50
C LEU A 232 23.96 15.50 -1.91
N SER A 233 24.45 14.60 -1.05
CA SER A 233 25.82 14.71 -0.52
C SER A 233 26.90 14.52 -1.58
N ARG A 234 26.63 13.79 -2.67
CA ARG A 234 27.56 13.64 -3.81
C ARG A 234 27.58 14.88 -4.71
N GLU A 235 26.44 15.54 -4.86
CA GLU A 235 26.28 16.71 -5.74
C GLU A 235 26.83 18.01 -5.11
N GLY A 236 27.25 17.99 -3.84
CA GLY A 236 27.81 19.18 -3.18
C GLY A 236 27.77 19.13 -1.65
N ALA A 237 28.53 20.04 -1.04
CA ALA A 237 28.70 20.14 0.41
C ALA A 237 27.68 21.11 1.03
N GLY A 238 27.29 20.83 2.28
CA GLY A 238 26.39 21.66 3.06
C GLY A 238 25.33 20.84 3.79
N PRO A 239 24.62 21.43 4.77
CA PRO A 239 23.57 20.72 5.47
C PRO A 239 22.35 20.49 4.57
N LEU A 240 21.71 19.33 4.74
CA LEU A 240 20.44 19.01 4.12
C LEU A 240 19.30 19.72 4.85
N VAL A 241 18.25 20.13 4.14
CA VAL A 241 17.06 20.77 4.69
C VAL A 241 15.90 19.79 4.64
N VAL A 242 15.24 19.58 5.78
CA VAL A 242 14.17 18.59 5.92
C VAL A 242 12.99 19.15 6.71
N ASN A 243 11.78 18.67 6.39
CA ASN A 243 10.59 18.99 7.17
C ASN A 243 10.66 18.32 8.55
N PRO A 244 10.19 18.98 9.65
CA PRO A 244 10.14 18.38 10.98
C PRO A 244 9.47 16.99 11.02
N ALA A 245 8.43 16.77 10.21
CA ALA A 245 7.69 15.51 10.15
C ALA A 245 8.48 14.36 9.51
N ASP A 246 9.58 14.65 8.82
CA ASP A 246 10.37 13.69 8.04
C ASP A 246 11.77 13.45 8.63
N VAL A 247 12.11 14.11 9.75
CA VAL A 247 13.40 13.96 10.44
C VAL A 247 13.66 12.51 10.83
N SER A 248 12.65 11.80 11.33
CA SER A 248 12.75 10.37 11.68
C SER A 248 13.21 9.54 10.50
N ALA A 249 12.56 9.72 9.33
CA ALA A 249 12.90 8.99 8.12
C ALA A 249 14.29 9.41 7.58
N LEU A 250 14.66 10.68 7.65
CA LEU A 250 15.99 11.14 7.23
C LEU A 250 17.10 10.53 8.09
N VAL A 251 16.97 10.64 9.42
CA VAL A 251 17.94 10.08 10.38
C VAL A 251 18.01 8.55 10.25
N GLY A 252 16.87 7.92 9.95
CA GLY A 252 16.74 6.48 9.74
C GLY A 252 16.62 5.69 11.04
N TYR A 253 16.14 4.45 10.91
CA TYR A 253 16.07 3.49 12.01
C TYR A 253 17.45 3.32 12.67
N GLU A 254 17.50 3.39 14.01
CA GLU A 254 18.75 3.35 14.79
C GLU A 254 19.81 4.38 14.34
N ARG A 255 19.37 5.49 13.73
CA ARG A 255 20.25 6.54 13.17
C ARG A 255 21.14 6.06 12.02
N PHE A 256 20.78 4.96 11.37
CA PHE A 256 21.59 4.32 10.33
C PHE A 256 22.03 5.30 9.23
N ASN A 257 21.11 6.08 8.66
CA ASN A 257 21.42 6.95 7.53
C ASN A 257 22.45 8.02 7.87
N ILE A 258 22.29 8.68 9.02
CA ILE A 258 23.19 9.77 9.42
C ILE A 258 24.57 9.24 9.85
N VAL A 259 24.63 8.07 10.49
CA VAL A 259 25.91 7.45 10.88
C VAL A 259 26.67 6.95 9.66
N GLU A 260 25.98 6.24 8.76
CA GLU A 260 26.58 5.65 7.57
C GLU A 260 27.13 6.71 6.60
N GLN A 261 26.42 7.83 6.46
CA GLN A 261 26.72 8.83 5.43
C GLN A 261 27.36 10.10 5.99
N ASN A 262 27.39 10.27 7.31
CA ASN A 262 27.99 11.41 8.02
C ASN A 262 27.57 12.79 7.45
N PHE A 263 26.27 12.97 7.16
CA PHE A 263 25.74 14.26 6.73
C PHE A 263 25.23 15.10 7.90
N HIS A 264 25.14 16.41 7.69
CA HIS A 264 24.46 17.34 8.59
C HIS A 264 23.10 17.73 8.02
N TYR A 265 22.14 18.07 8.89
CA TYR A 265 20.83 18.54 8.46
C TYR A 265 20.34 19.69 9.34
N VAL A 266 19.45 20.51 8.76
CA VAL A 266 18.68 21.55 9.42
C VAL A 266 17.19 21.29 9.19
N VAL A 267 16.37 21.69 10.16
CA VAL A 267 14.93 21.49 10.13
C VAL A 267 14.27 22.79 9.71
N ASP A 268 13.41 22.73 8.68
CA ASP A 268 12.62 23.87 8.21
C ASP A 268 11.15 23.45 8.04
N ALA A 269 10.25 24.13 8.74
CA ALA A 269 8.81 23.86 8.65
C ALA A 269 8.20 24.24 7.29
N GLN A 270 8.88 25.09 6.51
CA GLN A 270 8.49 25.46 5.15
C GLN A 270 8.93 24.43 4.10
N GLN A 271 9.85 23.53 4.45
CA GLN A 271 10.25 22.44 3.57
C GLN A 271 9.02 21.56 3.26
N PRO A 272 8.71 21.25 1.99
CA PRO A 272 7.64 20.33 1.64
C PRO A 272 7.85 18.94 2.26
N ARG A 273 6.78 18.31 2.75
CA ARG A 273 6.85 16.93 3.27
C ARG A 273 7.25 15.96 2.17
N GLY A 274 8.10 14.99 2.51
CA GLY A 274 8.65 14.01 1.58
C GLY A 274 9.77 14.56 0.69
N GLY A 275 10.06 15.86 0.75
CA GLY A 275 11.12 16.52 0.00
C GLY A 275 12.39 16.72 0.83
N LEU A 276 13.54 16.63 0.18
CA LEU A 276 14.85 16.89 0.76
C LEU A 276 15.64 17.82 -0.16
N SER A 277 16.26 18.85 0.38
CA SER A 277 17.09 19.79 -0.41
C SER A 277 18.40 20.08 0.32
N ARG A 278 19.30 20.83 -0.31
CA ARG A 278 20.48 21.39 0.37
C ARG A 278 20.22 22.83 0.79
N ALA A 279 20.84 23.28 1.88
CA ALA A 279 20.73 24.67 2.30
C ALA A 279 21.16 25.64 1.17
N GLY A 280 20.29 26.62 0.88
CA GLY A 280 20.48 27.56 -0.22
C GLY A 280 19.85 27.14 -1.56
N GLU A 281 19.42 25.88 -1.70
CA GLU A 281 18.72 25.39 -2.89
C GLU A 281 17.20 25.48 -2.71
N LYS A 282 16.51 25.95 -3.77
CA LYS A 282 15.04 26.04 -3.78
C LYS A 282 14.37 24.75 -4.25
N ALA A 283 15.07 23.94 -5.04
CA ALA A 283 14.52 22.69 -5.57
C ALA A 283 14.63 21.58 -4.52
N CYS A 284 13.55 20.84 -4.32
CA CYS A 284 13.54 19.64 -3.48
C CYS A 284 13.70 18.40 -4.35
N LEU A 285 14.50 17.46 -3.86
CA LEU A 285 14.55 16.09 -4.33
C LEU A 285 13.43 15.29 -3.65
N TYR A 286 12.74 14.47 -4.42
CA TYR A 286 11.68 13.56 -3.98
C TYR A 286 12.02 12.11 -4.35
N PHE A 287 11.27 11.16 -3.80
CA PHE A 287 11.45 9.75 -4.16
C PHE A 287 11.32 9.50 -5.67
N SER A 288 10.47 10.26 -6.37
CA SER A 288 10.33 10.16 -7.83
C SER A 288 11.63 10.40 -8.59
N ASP A 289 12.52 11.22 -8.02
CA ASP A 289 13.78 11.61 -8.68
C ASP A 289 14.87 10.55 -8.55
N ILE A 290 14.69 9.58 -7.63
CA ILE A 290 15.63 8.48 -7.37
C ILE A 290 15.13 7.13 -7.93
N ILE A 291 14.04 7.10 -8.71
CA ILE A 291 13.46 5.83 -9.24
C ILE A 291 14.50 4.99 -9.98
N HIS A 292 15.38 5.62 -10.76
CA HIS A 292 16.40 4.92 -11.54
C HIS A 292 17.47 4.26 -10.66
N GLU A 293 17.65 4.74 -9.43
CA GLU A 293 18.56 4.17 -8.43
C GLU A 293 17.94 2.98 -7.67
N LEU A 294 16.64 2.73 -7.89
CA LEU A 294 15.88 1.61 -7.32
C LEU A 294 15.79 0.40 -8.26
N ILE A 295 16.36 0.51 -9.47
CA ILE A 295 16.34 -0.54 -10.50
C ILE A 295 17.51 -1.50 -10.29
#